data_AF-A0A2A5BGQ3-F1
#
_entry.id   AF-A0A2A5BGQ3-F1
#
_cell.length_a   1.000
_cell.length_b   1.000
_cell.length_c   1.000
_cell.angle_alpha   90.00
_cell.angle_beta   90.00
_cell.angle_gamma   90.00
#
_symmetry.space_group_name_H-M   'P 1'
#
loop_
_entity.id
_entity.type
_entity.pdbx_description
1 polymer ?
#
loop_
_entity_poly.entity_id
_entity_poly.type
_entity_poly.pdbx_seq_one_letter_code
_entity_poly.pdbx_strand_id
1 'polypeptide(L)'
;MALLSKLLEIANIEADVQNLEVSEMNDGGMGSLAIGSNYESRMLGREVAEYSFNDLDGMHISATLNIDRDNQLYEIDIFKADFSPTLCLK
;
A
#
# COMPACT_ATOMS: atom_id res chain seq x y z
N MET A 1 0.35 -6.86 -7.93
CA MET A 1 -0.65 -6.38 -8.93
C MET A 1 -2.11 -6.50 -8.44
N ALA A 2 -2.52 -7.64 -7.86
CA ALA A 2 -3.91 -7.82 -7.40
C ALA A 2 -4.33 -6.85 -6.26
N LEU A 3 -3.46 -6.64 -5.27
CA LEU A 3 -3.78 -5.79 -4.11
C LEU A 3 -4.00 -4.32 -4.48
N LEU A 4 -3.06 -3.70 -5.22
CA LEU A 4 -3.20 -2.31 -5.68
C LEU A 4 -4.47 -2.12 -6.51
N SER A 5 -4.76 -3.04 -7.43
CA SER A 5 -5.98 -2.98 -8.24
C SER A 5 -7.24 -3.01 -7.35
N LYS A 6 -7.23 -3.84 -6.30
CA LYS A 6 -8.35 -3.92 -5.36
C LYS A 6 -8.54 -2.63 -4.57
N LEU A 7 -7.45 -2.01 -4.12
CA LEU A 7 -7.49 -0.76 -3.39
C LEU A 7 -7.96 0.41 -4.29
N LEU A 8 -7.50 0.47 -5.54
CA LEU A 8 -7.96 1.45 -6.53
C LEU A 8 -9.46 1.32 -6.84
N GLU A 9 -9.96 0.08 -6.94
CA GLU A 9 -11.40 -0.20 -7.10
C GLU A 9 -12.19 0.35 -5.91
N ILE A 10 -11.75 0.06 -4.67
CA ILE A 10 -12.41 0.55 -3.44
C ILE A 10 -12.38 2.08 -3.37
N ALA A 11 -11.24 2.69 -3.73
CA ALA A 11 -11.08 4.14 -3.74
C ALA A 11 -11.84 4.84 -4.89
N ASN A 12 -12.35 4.08 -5.87
CA ASN A 12 -12.90 4.59 -7.12
C ASN A 12 -11.92 5.53 -7.84
N ILE A 13 -10.65 5.12 -7.93
CA ILE A 13 -9.57 5.86 -8.60
C ILE A 13 -9.11 5.07 -9.82
N GLU A 14 -9.09 5.72 -10.98
CA GLU A 14 -8.46 5.19 -12.19
C GLU A 14 -6.98 5.58 -12.21
N ALA A 15 -6.09 4.60 -12.37
CA ALA A 15 -4.65 4.81 -12.48
C ALA A 15 -4.02 3.80 -13.44
N ASP A 16 -2.99 4.23 -14.17
CA ASP A 16 -2.18 3.34 -15.00
C ASP A 16 -1.16 2.59 -14.13
N VAL A 17 -1.59 1.45 -13.60
CA VAL A 17 -0.78 0.59 -12.73
C VAL A 17 0.46 0.01 -13.42
N GLN A 18 0.52 -0.05 -14.75
CA GLN A 18 1.68 -0.65 -15.46
C GLN A 18 2.88 0.30 -15.47
N ASN A 19 2.62 1.61 -15.46
CA ASN A 19 3.64 2.65 -15.49
C ASN A 19 3.83 3.32 -14.12
N LEU A 20 3.23 2.76 -13.07
CA LEU A 20 3.35 3.29 -11.73
C LEU A 20 4.74 2.95 -11.15
N GLU A 21 5.51 3.99 -10.83
CA GLU A 21 6.76 3.83 -10.10
C GLU A 21 6.46 3.43 -8.66
N VAL A 22 7.04 2.31 -8.23
CA VAL A 22 6.89 1.80 -6.86
C VAL A 22 8.24 1.32 -6.32
N SER A 23 8.45 1.49 -5.01
CA SER A 23 9.62 0.97 -4.32
C SER A 23 9.25 0.37 -2.97
N GLU A 24 9.94 -0.70 -2.59
CA GLU A 24 9.81 -1.31 -1.26
C GLU A 24 10.26 -0.32 -0.18
N MET A 25 9.50 -0.28 0.92
CA MET A 25 9.85 0.51 2.10
C MET A 25 10.69 -0.33 3.08
N ASN A 26 11.59 0.33 3.82
CA ASN A 26 12.35 -0.31 4.89
C ASN A 26 11.52 -0.34 6.19
N ASP A 27 10.51 -1.21 6.24
CA ASP A 27 9.48 -1.28 7.28
C ASP A 27 9.60 -2.51 8.21
N GLY A 28 10.72 -3.22 8.13
CA GLY A 28 10.93 -4.47 8.87
C GLY A 28 10.32 -5.72 8.19
N GLY A 29 9.90 -5.61 6.93
CA GLY A 29 9.36 -6.71 6.14
C GLY A 29 7.83 -6.79 6.17
N MET A 30 7.15 -5.71 6.52
CA MET A 30 5.68 -5.64 6.43
C MET A 30 5.23 -5.67 4.97
N GLY A 31 6.01 -5.08 4.07
CA GLY A 31 5.75 -5.10 2.63
C GLY A 31 5.00 -3.86 2.14
N SER A 32 5.09 -2.75 2.87
CA SER A 32 4.63 -1.44 2.44
C SER A 32 5.41 -0.96 1.21
N LEU A 33 4.71 -0.22 0.35
CA LEU A 33 5.24 0.28 -0.91
C LEU A 33 5.09 1.79 -0.98
N ALA A 34 6.18 2.49 -1.28
CA ALA A 34 6.15 3.89 -1.68
C ALA A 34 5.73 3.98 -3.16
N ILE A 35 4.88 4.95 -3.49
CA ILE A 35 4.39 5.19 -4.86
C ILE A 35 4.91 6.54 -5.36
N GLY A 36 5.50 6.53 -6.55
CA GLY A 36 5.97 7.72 -7.26
C GLY A 36 7.33 8.23 -6.79
N SER A 37 7.89 9.16 -7.56
CA SER A 37 9.18 9.78 -7.27
C SER A 37 9.13 10.72 -6.06
N ASN A 38 10.30 10.94 -5.46
CA ASN A 38 10.51 11.87 -4.35
C ASN A 38 9.59 11.63 -3.14
N TYR A 39 9.25 10.37 -2.85
CA TYR A 39 8.40 9.96 -1.73
C TYR A 39 8.75 10.69 -0.42
N GLU A 40 10.03 10.70 -0.03
CA GLU A 40 10.55 11.34 1.19
C GLU A 40 10.31 12.87 1.27
N SER A 41 10.08 13.53 0.14
CA SER A 41 9.80 14.98 0.09
C SER A 41 8.30 15.30 0.09
N ARG A 42 7.46 14.30 -0.14
CA ARG A 42 6.00 14.41 -0.15
C ARG A 42 5.48 14.18 1.26
N MET A 43 4.22 14.53 1.49
CA MET A 43 3.58 14.37 2.79
C MET A 43 2.28 13.60 2.65
N LEU A 44 2.08 12.64 3.53
CA LEU A 44 0.79 11.96 3.70
C LEU A 44 -0.35 12.99 3.80
N GLY A 45 -1.37 12.78 2.98
CA GLY A 45 -2.60 13.55 2.97
C GLY A 45 -3.71 12.81 3.71
N ARG A 46 -4.21 11.72 3.12
CA ARG A 46 -5.26 10.88 3.71
C ARG A 46 -5.27 9.47 3.13
N GLU A 47 -5.90 8.58 3.87
CA GLU A 47 -6.35 7.28 3.38
C GLU A 47 -7.54 7.43 2.42
N VAL A 48 -7.56 6.63 1.37
CA VAL A 48 -8.64 6.57 0.38
C VAL A 48 -9.26 5.19 0.20
N ALA A 49 -8.59 4.13 0.66
CA ALA A 49 -9.13 2.79 0.70
C ALA A 49 -8.41 1.93 1.73
N GLU A 50 -9.14 0.97 2.29
CA GLU A 50 -8.60 -0.11 3.11
C GLU A 50 -9.10 -1.45 2.58
N TYR A 51 -8.23 -2.45 2.59
CA TYR A 51 -8.60 -3.83 2.34
C TYR A 51 -7.92 -4.75 3.35
N SER A 52 -8.73 -5.57 4.01
CA SER A 52 -8.30 -6.50 5.06
C SER A 52 -8.40 -7.95 4.58
N PHE A 53 -7.38 -8.75 4.88
CA PHE A 53 -7.32 -10.18 4.51
C PHE A 53 -6.37 -10.93 5.45
N ASN A 54 -6.34 -12.26 5.35
CA ASN A 54 -5.41 -13.07 6.14
C ASN A 54 -4.16 -13.42 5.33
N ASP A 55 -2.99 -13.35 5.97
CA ASP A 55 -1.73 -13.86 5.46
C ASP A 55 -1.72 -15.40 5.42
N LEU A 56 -0.67 -16.00 4.86
CA LEU A 56 -0.57 -17.46 4.71
C LEU A 56 -0.49 -18.23 6.03
N ASP A 57 -0.08 -17.57 7.12
CA ASP A 57 -0.09 -18.12 8.48
C ASP A 57 -1.39 -17.85 9.23
N GLY A 58 -2.39 -17.25 8.58
CA GLY A 58 -3.69 -16.93 9.14
C GLY A 58 -3.74 -15.61 9.92
N MET A 59 -2.63 -14.87 10.00
CA MET A 59 -2.59 -13.57 10.66
C MET A 59 -3.27 -12.48 9.82
N HIS A 60 -3.99 -11.58 10.48
CA HIS A 60 -4.69 -10.48 9.81
C HIS A 60 -3.71 -9.45 9.26
N ILE A 61 -3.91 -9.07 8.00
CA ILE A 61 -3.26 -7.95 7.32
C ILE A 61 -4.32 -6.88 7.04
N SER A 62 -4.00 -5.64 7.41
CA SER A 62 -4.65 -4.44 6.87
C SER A 62 -3.72 -3.81 5.83
N ALA A 63 -4.26 -3.56 4.63
CA ALA A 63 -3.59 -2.82 3.58
C ALA A 63 -4.37 -1.54 3.31
N THR A 64 -3.71 -0.39 3.38
CA THR A 64 -4.33 0.92 3.13
C THR A 64 -3.68 1.59 1.93
N LEU A 65 -4.50 2.23 1.10
CA LEU A 65 -4.02 3.10 0.03
C LEU A 65 -4.13 4.54 0.48
N ASN A 66 -3.00 5.23 0.45
CA ASN A 66 -2.89 6.61 0.87
C ASN A 66 -2.57 7.52 -0.32
N ILE A 67 -3.10 8.74 -0.27
CA ILE A 67 -2.73 9.84 -1.17
C ILE A 67 -1.99 10.92 -0.38
N ASP A 68 -1.16 11.68 -1.08
CA ASP A 68 -0.46 12.82 -0.51
C ASP A 68 -1.38 14.05 -0.43
N ARG A 69 -0.82 15.17 0.05
CA ARG A 69 -1.54 16.45 0.16
C ARG A 69 -1.93 17.08 -1.18
N ASP A 70 -1.29 16.65 -2.27
CA ASP A 70 -1.58 17.08 -3.64
C ASP A 70 -2.53 16.11 -4.37
N ASN A 71 -3.15 15.18 -3.61
CA ASN A 71 -4.04 14.13 -4.07
C ASN A 71 -3.42 13.15 -5.09
N GLN A 72 -2.10 12.97 -5.05
CA GLN A 72 -1.40 11.94 -5.83
C GLN A 72 -1.26 10.66 -5.00
N LEU A 73 -1.28 9.49 -5.65
CA LEU A 73 -1.02 8.20 -4.99
C LEU A 73 0.33 8.24 -4.27
N TYR A 74 0.36 7.85 -2.99
CA TYR A 74 1.50 8.11 -2.10
C TYR A 74 2.15 6.84 -1.57
N GLU A 75 1.38 5.93 -0.98
CA GLU A 75 1.87 4.65 -0.48
C GLU A 75 0.75 3.61 -0.42
N ILE A 76 1.17 2.34 -0.39
CA ILE A 76 0.37 1.27 0.21
C ILE A 76 1.02 0.94 1.54
N ASP A 77 0.32 1.21 2.63
CA ASP A 77 0.78 0.82 3.97
C ASP A 77 0.21 -0.54 4.34
N ILE A 78 1.09 -1.45 4.76
CA ILE A 78 0.77 -2.82 5.14
C ILE A 78 1.04 -2.98 6.63
N PHE A 79 0.01 -3.42 7.35
CA PHE A 79 0.12 -3.75 8.76
C PHE A 79 -0.32 -5.19 9.00
N LYS A 80 0.57 -6.00 9.57
CA LYS A 80 0.26 -7.35 10.05
C LYS A 80 0.09 -7.34 11.57
N ALA A 81 -0.99 -7.94 12.05
CA ALA A 81 -1.42 -7.82 13.45
C ALA A 81 -0.42 -8.33 14.50
N ASP A 82 0.53 -9.20 14.13
CA ASP A 82 1.56 -9.73 15.03
C ASP A 82 2.96 -9.16 14.80
N PHE A 83 3.10 -8.17 13.91
CA PHE A 83 4.36 -7.53 13.55
C PHE A 83 5.41 -8.47 12.92
N SER A 84 5.02 -9.68 12.52
CA SER A 84 5.91 -10.55 11.74
C SER A 84 5.98 -10.07 10.28
N PRO A 85 7.04 -10.41 9.53
CA PRO A 85 7.07 -10.14 8.10
C PRO A 85 5.92 -10.85 7.35
N THR A 86 5.45 -10.23 6.27
CA THR A 86 4.38 -10.83 5.46
C THR A 86 4.89 -12.00 4.62
N LEU A 87 4.03 -13.01 4.42
CA LEU A 87 4.35 -14.22 3.66
C LEU A 87 3.73 -14.24 2.27
N CYS A 88 2.56 -13.61 2.11
CA CYS A 88 1.80 -13.55 0.85
C CYS A 88 2.18 -12.40 -0.09
N LEU A 89 2.93 -11.40 0.39
CA LEU A 89 3.36 -10.23 -0.39
C LEU A 89 4.84 -10.39 -0.76
N LYS A 90 5.09 -11.22 -1.78
CA LYS A 90 6.42 -11.42 -2.39
C LYS A 90 6.34 -11.33 -3.90
#